data_AF-A0A9P6DTT9-F1
#
_entry.id   AF-A0A9P6DTT9-F1
#
_cell.length_a   1.000
_cell.length_b   1.000
_cell.length_c   1.000
_cell.angle_alpha   90.00
_cell.angle_beta   90.00
_cell.angle_gamma   90.00
#
_symmetry.space_group_name_H-M   'P 1'
#
loop_
_entity.id
_entity.type
_entity.pdbx_description
1 polymer ?
#
loop_
_entity_poly.entity_id
_entity_poly.type
_entity_poly.pdbx_seq_one_letter_code
_entity_poly.pdbx_strand_id
1 'polypeptide(L)'
;LSLYDISRAPGIAADMSHVATAGEVNGYISEKLGNALQGTKIVVIAAGVPQKPNIVQVNLFNTNAPIVWDLAQAVSKDAPEAHILITSDPVNSTISIVTEVLKKASKFNPAKVW
;
A
#
# COMPACT_ATOMS: atom_id res chain seq x y z
N LEU A 1 8.68 -0.82 11.57
CA LEU A 1 7.81 -0.05 10.67
C LEU A 1 8.57 0.19 9.37
N SER A 2 8.02 -0.27 8.25
CA SER A 2 8.59 -0.02 6.92
C SER A 2 7.72 1.00 6.20
N LEU A 3 8.27 2.17 5.91
CA LEU A 3 7.63 3.23 5.13
C LEU A 3 8.07 3.11 3.68
N TYR A 4 7.12 3.12 2.75
CA TYR A 4 7.40 3.12 1.32
C TYR A 4 6.70 4.30 0.66
N ASP A 5 7.43 5.00 -0.20
CA ASP A 5 6.91 6.07 -1.06
C ASP A 5 7.82 6.22 -2.28
N ILE A 6 7.32 6.78 -3.37
CA ILE A 6 8.13 7.04 -4.57
C ILE A 6 9.28 8.04 -4.33
N SER A 7 9.25 8.84 -3.26
CA SER A 7 10.24 9.90 -3.06
C SER A 7 10.67 10.18 -1.62
N ARG A 8 9.74 10.29 -0.66
CA ARG A 8 10.02 10.93 0.64
C ARG A 8 10.26 9.97 1.81
N ALA A 9 10.06 8.67 1.61
CA ALA A 9 10.04 7.71 2.70
C ALA A 9 11.29 7.70 3.61
N PRO A 10 12.54 7.83 3.12
CA PRO A 10 13.72 7.84 4.00
C PRO A 10 13.75 9.04 4.97
N GLY A 11 13.37 10.22 4.49
CA GLY A 11 13.31 11.42 5.33
C GLY A 11 12.22 11.32 6.40
N ILE A 12 11.04 10.81 6.03
CA ILE A 12 9.95 10.58 6.97
C ILE A 12 10.32 9.49 8.00
N ALA A 13 11.02 8.44 7.57
CA ALA A 13 11.49 7.40 8.48
C ALA A 13 12.50 7.94 9.50
N ALA A 14 13.40 8.84 9.10
CA ALA A 14 14.34 9.50 10.00
C ALA A 14 13.64 10.43 10.99
N ASP A 15 12.56 11.11 10.57
CA ASP A 15 11.76 11.92 11.47
C ASP A 15 10.99 11.06 12.49
N MET A 16 10.37 9.97 12.02
CA MET A 16 9.63 9.03 12.88
C MET A 16 10.52 8.21 13.82
N SER A 17 11.79 7.97 13.48
CA SER A 17 12.71 7.25 14.36
C SER A 17 13.11 8.05 15.60
N HIS A 18 12.83 9.36 15.64
CA HIS A 18 13.04 10.19 16.83
C HIS A 18 11.95 10.02 17.89
N VAL A 19 10.82 9.38 17.55
CA VAL A 19 9.76 9.10 18.52
C VAL A 19 10.25 8.05 19.51
N ALA A 20 10.18 8.34 20.81
CA ALA A 20 10.67 7.48 21.90
C ALA A 20 9.76 6.25 22.16
N THR A 21 9.53 5.45 21.13
CA THR A 21 8.78 4.20 21.14
C THR A 21 9.68 3.05 20.73
N ALA A 22 9.39 1.86 21.26
CA ALA A 22 10.10 0.65 20.83
C ALA A 22 9.73 0.31 19.38
N GLY A 23 10.73 0.12 18.53
CA GLY A 23 10.57 -0.35 17.15
C GLY A 23 11.51 0.33 16.17
N GLU A 24 12.00 -0.42 15.19
CA GLU A 24 12.83 0.12 14.11
C GLU A 24 11.95 0.75 13.04
N VAL A 25 12.36 1.89 12.50
CA VAL A 25 11.68 2.58 11.38
C VAL A 25 12.62 2.63 10.19
N ASN A 26 12.20 2.08 9.06
CA ASN A 26 12.98 2.03 7.83
C ASN A 26 12.18 2.69 6.69
N GLY A 27 12.84 3.51 5.88
CA GLY A 27 12.24 4.18 4.72
C GLY A 27 12.77 3.62 3.41
N TYR A 28 11.87 3.28 2.48
CA TYR A 28 12.16 2.66 1.19
C TYR A 28 11.58 3.48 0.04
N ILE A 29 12.39 3.70 -0.99
CA ILE A 29 11.96 4.38 -2.23
C ILE A 29 11.49 3.36 -3.29
N SER A 30 10.95 3.86 -4.42
CA SER A 30 10.27 3.08 -5.48
C SER A 30 10.93 1.75 -5.85
N GLU A 31 12.26 1.72 -6.00
CA GLU A 31 13.02 0.52 -6.42
C GLU A 31 13.14 -0.55 -5.32
N LYS A 32 12.77 -0.22 -4.08
CA LYS A 32 12.95 -1.06 -2.89
C LYS A 32 11.63 -1.52 -2.25
N LEU A 33 10.52 -1.51 -3.01
CA LEU A 33 9.22 -1.98 -2.52
C LEU A 33 9.30 -3.43 -1.99
N GLY A 34 9.96 -4.33 -2.70
CA GLY A 34 10.12 -5.72 -2.25
C GLY A 34 10.82 -5.81 -0.88
N ASN A 35 11.84 -4.98 -0.63
CA ASN A 35 12.52 -4.92 0.66
C ASN A 35 11.60 -4.40 1.78
N ALA A 36 10.70 -3.46 1.47
CA ALA A 36 9.71 -2.96 2.42
C ALA A 36 8.65 -4.03 2.79
N LEU A 37 8.40 -4.97 1.90
CA LEU A 37 7.39 -6.03 2.05
C LEU A 37 7.92 -7.30 2.73
N GLN A 38 9.23 -7.54 2.71
CA GLN A 38 9.83 -8.75 3.29
C GLN A 38 9.48 -8.91 4.77
N GLY A 39 8.87 -10.06 5.11
CA GLY A 39 8.48 -10.40 6.47
C GLY A 39 7.27 -9.63 7.03
N THR A 40 6.70 -8.70 6.24
CA THR A 40 5.57 -7.86 6.67
C THR A 40 4.32 -8.69 6.93
N LYS A 41 3.65 -8.39 8.05
CA LYS A 41 2.41 -9.07 8.48
C LYS A 41 1.16 -8.23 8.21
N ILE A 42 1.31 -6.92 8.13
CA ILE A 42 0.24 -5.96 7.88
C ILE A 42 0.76 -4.93 6.88
N VAL A 43 0.04 -4.74 5.79
CA VAL A 43 0.30 -3.74 4.75
C VAL A 43 -0.83 -2.74 4.76
N VAL A 44 -0.53 -1.45 4.89
CA VAL A 44 -1.51 -0.37 4.79
C VAL A 44 -1.29 0.38 3.48
N ILE A 45 -2.27 0.35 2.59
CA ILE A 45 -2.23 1.01 1.29
C ILE A 45 -3.00 2.33 1.37
N ALA A 46 -2.26 3.39 1.71
CA ALA A 46 -2.73 4.78 1.70
C ALA A 46 -2.24 5.57 0.47
N ALA A 47 -1.71 4.88 -0.53
CA ALA A 47 -1.13 5.49 -1.71
C ALA A 47 -2.22 5.95 -2.68
N GLY A 48 -2.20 7.23 -3.04
CA GLY A 48 -3.12 7.79 -4.00
C GLY A 48 -3.17 9.30 -3.92
N VAL A 49 -3.90 9.90 -4.85
CA VAL A 49 -4.24 11.32 -4.80
C VAL A 49 -5.46 11.48 -3.88
N PRO A 50 -5.47 12.46 -2.98
CA PRO A 50 -6.62 12.73 -2.12
C PRO A 50 -7.78 13.34 -2.94
N GLN A 51 -9.02 13.06 -2.51
CA GLN A 51 -10.20 13.71 -3.07
C GLN A 51 -10.11 15.23 -2.85
N LYS A 52 -10.32 16.01 -3.91
CA LYS A 52 -10.46 17.47 -3.84
C LYS A 52 -11.84 17.88 -4.37
N PRO A 53 -12.45 18.98 -3.86
CA PRO A 53 -13.80 19.41 -4.27
C PRO A 53 -14.01 19.55 -5.77
N ASN A 54 -12.94 19.84 -6.53
CA ASN A 54 -13.00 20.10 -7.98
C ASN A 54 -12.63 18.88 -8.83
N ILE A 55 -12.38 17.71 -8.23
CA ILE A 55 -12.01 16.48 -8.95
C ILE A 55 -13.23 15.58 -9.01
N VAL A 56 -13.63 15.21 -10.24
CA VAL A 56 -14.66 14.20 -10.47
C VAL A 56 -14.16 12.84 -9.99
N GLN A 57 -15.02 12.08 -9.31
CA GLN A 57 -14.68 10.77 -8.74
C GLN A 57 -14.05 9.79 -9.75
N VAL A 58 -14.44 9.85 -11.03
CA VAL A 58 -13.84 9.03 -12.10
C VAL A 58 -12.35 9.34 -12.32
N ASN A 59 -11.94 10.60 -12.20
CA ASN A 59 -10.53 10.99 -12.37
C ASN A 59 -9.70 10.50 -11.19
N LEU A 60 -10.28 10.51 -9.99
CA LEU A 60 -9.67 9.94 -8.78
C LEU A 60 -9.42 8.44 -8.97
N PHE A 61 -10.45 7.71 -9.42
CA PHE A 61 -10.33 6.28 -9.72
C PHE A 61 -9.27 6.01 -10.78
N ASN A 62 -9.28 6.73 -11.90
CA ASN A 62 -8.30 6.54 -12.98
C ASN A 62 -6.85 6.77 -12.54
N THR A 63 -6.65 7.59 -11.50
CA THR A 63 -5.32 7.84 -10.93
C THR A 63 -4.93 6.78 -9.91
N ASN A 64 -5.83 6.43 -8.99
CA ASN A 64 -5.52 5.55 -7.86
C ASN A 64 -5.58 4.06 -8.23
N ALA A 65 -6.40 3.67 -9.22
CA ALA A 65 -6.53 2.29 -9.67
C ALA A 65 -5.19 1.64 -10.11
N PRO A 66 -4.38 2.25 -11.00
CA PRO A 66 -3.08 1.67 -11.38
C PRO A 66 -2.10 1.61 -10.20
N ILE A 67 -2.11 2.61 -9.31
CA ILE A 67 -1.24 2.64 -8.11
C ILE A 67 -1.58 1.46 -7.20
N VAL A 68 -2.86 1.28 -6.86
CA VAL A 68 -3.32 0.18 -6.02
C VAL A 68 -3.07 -1.17 -6.69
N TRP A 69 -3.26 -1.27 -8.00
CA TRP A 69 -2.97 -2.48 -8.78
C TRP A 69 -1.50 -2.89 -8.65
N ASP A 70 -0.57 -1.98 -8.87
CA ASP A 70 0.87 -2.26 -8.81
C ASP A 70 1.32 -2.65 -7.39
N LEU A 71 0.80 -1.97 -6.37
CA LEU A 71 1.07 -2.32 -4.97
C LEU A 71 0.50 -3.70 -4.61
N ALA A 72 -0.72 -4.02 -5.06
CA ALA A 72 -1.32 -5.34 -4.84
C ALA A 72 -0.52 -6.45 -5.51
N GLN A 73 0.02 -6.21 -6.72
CA GLN A 73 0.89 -7.16 -7.40
C GLN A 73 2.16 -7.43 -6.58
N ALA A 74 2.81 -6.37 -6.09
CA ALA A 74 4.00 -6.51 -5.24
C ALA A 74 3.70 -7.27 -3.94
N VAL A 75 2.59 -6.94 -3.25
CA VAL A 75 2.17 -7.66 -2.05
C VAL A 75 1.91 -9.14 -2.34
N SER A 76 1.24 -9.46 -3.46
CA SER A 76 0.96 -10.86 -3.84
C SER A 76 2.24 -11.70 -4.05
N LYS A 77 3.33 -11.05 -4.44
CA LYS A 77 4.63 -11.69 -4.69
C LYS A 77 5.47 -11.78 -3.43
N ASP A 78 5.63 -10.65 -2.72
CA ASP A 78 6.66 -10.49 -1.69
C ASP A 78 6.10 -10.62 -0.26
N ALA A 79 4.78 -10.44 -0.07
CA ALA A 79 4.10 -10.56 1.22
C ALA A 79 2.69 -11.18 1.14
N PRO A 80 2.51 -12.35 0.48
CA PRO A 80 1.17 -12.91 0.21
C PRO A 80 0.37 -13.27 1.48
N GLU A 81 1.05 -13.47 2.60
CA GLU A 81 0.41 -13.83 3.87
C GLU A 81 0.01 -12.63 4.73
N ALA A 82 0.34 -11.40 4.31
CA ALA A 82 0.03 -10.20 5.05
C ALA A 82 -1.47 -9.87 5.05
N HIS A 83 -1.94 -9.25 6.12
CA HIS A 83 -3.22 -8.54 6.13
C HIS A 83 -3.06 -7.24 5.35
N ILE A 84 -3.96 -6.95 4.42
CA ILE A 84 -3.93 -5.75 3.58
C ILE A 84 -5.09 -4.86 3.99
N LEU A 85 -4.77 -3.64 4.43
CA LEU A 85 -5.74 -2.60 4.78
C LEU A 85 -5.69 -1.51 3.70
N ILE A 86 -6.82 -1.25 3.06
CA ILE A 86 -6.89 -0.35 1.91
C ILE A 86 -7.63 0.92 2.32
N THR A 87 -6.91 2.03 2.36
CA THR A 87 -7.49 3.36 2.65
C THR A 87 -7.52 4.26 1.41
N SER A 88 -7.09 3.74 0.27
CA SER A 88 -7.01 4.48 -0.99
C SER A 88 -8.39 4.63 -1.63
N ASP A 89 -8.78 5.87 -1.89
CA ASP A 89 -10.08 6.18 -2.49
C ASP A 89 -10.12 5.85 -4.00
N PRO A 90 -11.30 5.50 -4.55
CA PRO A 90 -12.52 5.16 -3.82
C PRO A 90 -12.47 3.72 -3.28
N VAL A 91 -12.63 3.54 -1.96
CA VAL A 91 -12.48 2.24 -1.26
C VAL A 91 -13.29 1.10 -1.90
N ASN A 92 -14.55 1.37 -2.27
CA ASN A 92 -15.42 0.36 -2.89
C ASN A 92 -14.84 -0.24 -4.18
N SER A 93 -14.07 0.54 -4.95
CA SER A 93 -13.45 0.10 -6.19
C SER A 93 -12.05 -0.46 -5.95
N THR A 94 -11.27 0.13 -5.03
CA THR A 94 -9.89 -0.29 -4.76
C THR A 94 -9.82 -1.64 -4.04
N ILE A 95 -10.77 -1.96 -3.14
CA ILE A 95 -10.90 -3.31 -2.55
C ILE A 95 -11.11 -4.38 -3.62
N SER A 96 -11.93 -4.08 -4.64
CA SER A 96 -12.19 -5.01 -5.74
C SER A 96 -10.94 -5.25 -6.58
N ILE A 97 -10.14 -4.20 -6.83
CA ILE A 97 -8.86 -4.30 -7.53
C ILE A 97 -7.90 -5.24 -6.79
N VAL A 98 -7.66 -5.00 -5.49
CA VAL A 98 -6.75 -5.83 -4.68
C VAL A 98 -7.22 -7.28 -4.65
N THR A 99 -8.52 -7.49 -4.46
CA THR A 99 -9.13 -8.82 -4.45
C THR A 99 -8.88 -9.58 -5.76
N GLU A 100 -9.11 -8.95 -6.92
CA GLU A 100 -8.93 -9.58 -8.22
C GLU A 100 -7.45 -9.86 -8.54
N VAL A 101 -6.53 -8.96 -8.16
CA VAL A 101 -5.09 -9.21 -8.28
C VAL A 101 -4.66 -10.44 -7.48
N LEU A 102 -5.09 -10.52 -6.22
CA LEU A 102 -4.76 -11.66 -5.36
C LEU A 102 -5.39 -12.97 -5.84
N LYS A 103 -6.62 -12.93 -6.38
CA LYS A 103 -7.26 -14.11 -6.96
C LYS A 103 -6.48 -14.62 -8.18
N LYS A 104 -6.07 -13.72 -9.08
CA LYS A 104 -5.23 -14.07 -10.24
C LYS A 104 -3.89 -14.67 -9.83
N ALA A 105 -3.31 -14.21 -8.72
CA ALA A 105 -2.10 -14.79 -8.15
C ALA A 105 -2.32 -16.09 -7.34
N SER A 106 -3.58 -16.54 -7.18
CA SER A 106 -3.94 -17.66 -6.29
C SER A 106 -3.50 -17.46 -4.83
N LYS A 107 -3.51 -16.20 -4.36
CA LYS A 107 -3.14 -15.78 -3.00
C LYS A 107 -4.28 -15.12 -2.23
N PHE A 108 -5.49 -15.07 -2.80
CA PHE A 108 -6.62 -14.41 -2.16
C PHE A 108 -7.09 -15.16 -0.91
N ASN A 109 -7.16 -14.46 0.21
CA ASN A 109 -7.81 -14.89 1.43
C ASN A 109 -8.77 -13.78 1.91
N PRO A 110 -10.10 -14.02 1.92
CA PRO A 110 -11.08 -12.99 2.29
C PRO A 110 -10.93 -12.50 3.74
N ALA A 111 -10.33 -13.28 4.65
CA ALA A 111 -10.07 -12.85 6.03
C ALA A 111 -8.87 -11.90 6.16
N LYS A 112 -8.13 -11.66 5.07
CA LYS A 112 -6.89 -10.87 5.05
C LYS A 112 -6.99 -9.57 4.24
N VAL A 113 -8.13 -9.25 3.62
CA VAL A 113 -8.33 -8.03 2.84
C VAL A 113 -9.41 -7.17 3.50
N TRP A 114 -9.05 -5.93 3.86
CA TRP A 114 -9.85 -5.01 4.67
C TRP A 114 -9.91 -3.61 4.07
#